data_AF-A0A6M0G9C0-F1
#
_entry.id   AF-A0A6M0G9C0-F1
#
_cell.length_a   1.000
_cell.length_b   1.000
_cell.length_c   1.000
_cell.angle_alpha   90.00
_cell.angle_beta   90.00
_cell.angle_gamma   90.00
#
_symmetry.space_group_name_H-M   'P 1'
#
loop_
_entity.id
_entity.type
_entity.pdbx_description
1 polymer ?
#
loop_
_entity_poly.entity_id
_entity_poly.type
_entity_poly.pdbx_seq_one_letter_code
_entity_poly.pdbx_strand_id
1 'polypeptide(L)'
;MKNAKTKAIVATALTGILAAGIGVTANKQEALAEEEGMEKCAGIVKAGMNDCGANDHACSGLSTESGNANEWIYLPEGTCDKIVNGRVVKK
;
A
#
# COMPACT_ATOMS: atom_id res chain seq x y z
N MET A 1 -55.85 -38.50 -10.07
CA MET A 1 -54.57 -39.25 -10.09
C MET A 1 -53.46 -38.27 -9.78
N LYS A 2 -52.56 -38.68 -8.89
CA LYS A 2 -51.57 -37.87 -8.16
C LYS A 2 -50.44 -37.46 -9.11
N ASN A 3 -49.87 -36.26 -8.95
CA ASN A 3 -48.42 -36.10 -9.05
C ASN A 3 -47.97 -35.01 -8.09
N ALA A 4 -47.06 -35.43 -7.21
CA ALA A 4 -46.84 -34.89 -5.90
C ALA A 4 -45.96 -33.64 -5.93
N LYS A 5 -46.23 -32.78 -4.95
CA LYS A 5 -45.36 -31.72 -4.48
C LYS A 5 -44.04 -32.36 -4.01
N THR A 6 -42.91 -31.89 -4.51
CA THR A 6 -41.61 -32.06 -3.83
C THR A 6 -40.98 -30.68 -3.67
N LYS A 7 -41.31 -30.06 -2.54
CA LYS A 7 -40.53 -28.96 -1.97
C LYS A 7 -39.12 -29.48 -1.69
N ALA A 8 -38.14 -28.60 -1.92
CA ALA A 8 -36.92 -28.43 -1.14
C ALA A 8 -36.12 -29.70 -0.80
N ILE A 9 -34.93 -29.81 -1.37
CA ILE A 9 -33.70 -29.90 -0.56
C ILE A 9 -32.61 -29.17 -1.35
N VAL A 10 -32.30 -27.97 -0.87
CA VAL A 10 -31.00 -27.34 -1.00
C VAL A 10 -30.02 -28.23 -0.25
N ALA A 11 -29.06 -28.83 -0.95
CA ALA A 11 -27.88 -29.45 -0.34
C ALA A 11 -26.66 -28.99 -1.13
N THR A 12 -26.31 -27.74 -0.89
CA THR A 12 -24.98 -27.17 -1.09
C THR A 12 -23.91 -28.10 -0.54
N ALA A 13 -23.17 -28.75 -1.43
CA ALA A 13 -21.89 -29.37 -1.12
C ALA A 13 -20.83 -28.74 -2.03
N LEU A 14 -20.59 -27.44 -1.85
CA LEU A 14 -19.34 -26.82 -2.30
C LEU A 14 -18.29 -27.20 -1.24
N THR A 15 -17.66 -28.34 -1.46
CA THR A 15 -16.48 -28.80 -0.74
C THR A 15 -15.43 -27.70 -0.80
N GLY A 16 -15.24 -27.01 0.32
CA GLY A 16 -14.22 -25.99 0.49
C GLY A 16 -12.83 -26.60 0.41
N ILE A 17 -12.20 -26.48 -0.76
CA ILE A 17 -10.75 -26.49 -0.85
C ILE A 17 -10.30 -25.10 -0.38
N LEU A 18 -10.09 -24.98 0.93
CA LEU A 18 -9.35 -23.84 1.46
C LEU A 18 -7.89 -24.08 1.07
N ALA A 19 -7.55 -23.64 -0.13
CA ALA A 19 -6.19 -23.61 -0.65
C ALA A 19 -5.31 -22.91 0.39
N ALA A 20 -4.41 -23.69 1.00
CA ALA A 20 -3.24 -23.17 1.68
C ALA A 20 -2.48 -22.31 0.67
N GLY A 21 -2.69 -20.99 0.72
CA GLY A 21 -2.27 -20.16 -0.40
C GLY A 21 -2.50 -18.67 -0.22
N ILE A 22 -2.47 -18.16 1.00
CA ILE A 22 -2.12 -16.75 1.21
C ILE A 22 -1.23 -16.69 2.45
N GLY A 23 0.00 -17.17 2.31
CA GLY A 23 1.09 -16.56 3.04
C GLY A 23 1.20 -15.13 2.53
N VAL A 24 0.41 -14.21 3.10
CA VAL A 24 0.80 -12.81 3.08
C VAL A 24 2.06 -12.79 3.91
N THR A 25 3.20 -12.96 3.23
CA THR A 25 4.45 -12.41 3.72
C THR A 25 4.14 -10.93 3.88
N ALA A 26 3.74 -10.54 5.08
CA ALA A 26 3.84 -9.16 5.50
C ALA A 26 5.33 -8.87 5.37
N ASN A 27 5.72 -8.42 4.18
CA ASN A 27 6.96 -7.71 3.97
C ASN A 27 6.77 -6.49 4.88
N LYS A 28 7.16 -6.64 6.14
CA LYS A 28 7.58 -5.54 6.97
C LYS A 28 8.78 -5.00 6.20
N GLN A 29 8.51 -4.17 5.19
CA GLN A 29 9.50 -3.26 4.67
C GLN A 29 9.85 -2.46 5.90
N GLU A 30 10.99 -2.79 6.50
CA GLU A 30 11.58 -2.06 7.60
C GLU A 30 11.47 -0.60 7.16
N ALA A 31 10.66 0.18 7.88
CA ALA A 31 10.61 1.61 7.65
C ALA A 31 12.06 2.03 7.81
N LEU A 32 12.73 2.38 6.70
CA LEU A 32 14.13 2.77 6.70
C LEU A 32 14.24 3.81 7.81
N ALA A 33 14.90 3.40 8.89
CA ALA A 33 14.85 4.08 10.15
C ALA A 33 15.76 5.27 9.99
N GLU A 34 15.24 6.39 9.44
CA GLU A 34 15.93 7.67 9.22
C GLU A 34 17.45 7.48 9.17
N GLU A 35 17.88 6.72 8.16
CA GLU A 35 19.28 6.27 8.06
C GLU A 35 20.15 7.53 7.97
N GLU A 36 21.26 7.57 8.70
CA GLU A 36 22.15 8.73 8.68
C GLU A 36 22.54 9.07 7.23
N GLY A 37 22.28 10.33 6.81
CA GLY A 37 22.53 10.78 5.44
C GLY A 37 21.36 10.60 4.46
N MET A 38 20.17 10.23 4.93
CA MET A 38 18.93 10.21 4.14
C MET A 38 17.94 11.28 4.61
N GLU A 39 17.17 11.85 3.68
CA GLU A 39 16.15 12.86 3.95
C GLU A 39 14.81 12.50 3.28
N LYS A 40 13.71 12.89 3.92
CA LYS A 40 12.36 12.72 3.35
C LYS A 40 12.03 13.90 2.42
N CYS A 41 11.89 13.63 1.13
CA CYS A 41 11.58 14.64 0.11
C CYS A 41 10.12 14.53 -0.37
N ALA A 42 9.31 15.54 -0.06
CA ALA A 42 7.90 15.58 -0.41
C ALA A 42 7.60 16.49 -1.61
N GLY A 43 6.38 16.36 -2.14
CA GLY A 43 5.87 17.23 -3.21
C GLY A 43 6.33 16.88 -4.63
N ILE A 44 7.19 15.87 -4.77
CA ILE A 44 7.77 15.43 -6.06
C ILE A 44 7.44 13.98 -6.42
N VAL A 45 6.70 13.30 -5.54
CA VAL A 45 6.44 11.87 -5.63
C VAL A 45 5.39 11.58 -6.69
N LYS A 46 5.64 10.61 -7.58
CA LYS A 46 4.64 10.16 -8.56
C LYS A 46 3.51 9.37 -7.86
N ALA A 47 2.30 9.43 -8.40
CA ALA A 47 1.19 8.60 -7.95
C ALA A 47 1.62 7.13 -7.83
N GLY A 48 1.33 6.51 -6.69
CA GLY A 48 1.67 5.12 -6.39
C GLY A 48 3.16 4.86 -6.15
N MET A 49 3.99 5.89 -5.96
CA MET A 49 5.45 5.73 -5.80
C MET A 49 5.98 6.39 -4.51
N ASN A 50 5.11 6.64 -3.53
CA ASN A 50 5.49 7.13 -2.21
C ASN A 50 6.08 6.01 -1.35
N ASP A 51 6.95 6.37 -0.41
CA ASP A 51 7.48 5.41 0.57
C ASP A 51 6.45 5.08 1.67
N CYS A 52 6.68 3.98 2.40
CA CYS A 52 5.78 3.61 3.50
C CYS A 52 5.85 4.63 4.64
N GLY A 53 4.69 4.99 5.19
CA GLY A 53 4.57 6.08 6.17
C GLY A 53 4.55 7.47 5.55
N ALA A 54 4.42 7.58 4.22
CA ALA A 54 4.38 8.85 3.52
C ALA A 54 3.18 9.76 3.86
N ASN A 55 2.17 9.29 4.57
CA ASN A 55 0.98 10.06 4.97
C ASN A 55 0.12 9.21 5.93
N ASP A 56 -1.17 9.54 6.07
CA ASP A 56 -2.17 8.80 6.87
C ASP A 56 -2.61 7.43 6.29
N HIS A 57 -1.92 6.92 5.27
CA HIS A 57 -2.25 5.66 4.61
C HIS A 57 -1.34 4.51 5.05
N ALA A 58 -1.85 3.26 4.95
CA ALA A 58 -1.23 2.09 5.59
C ALA A 58 0.18 1.71 5.06
N CYS A 59 0.59 2.13 3.85
CA CYS A 59 1.96 1.96 3.32
C CYS A 59 2.17 2.69 1.97
N SER A 60 3.30 2.40 1.33
CA SER A 60 3.72 2.86 0.01
C SER A 60 2.71 2.52 -1.09
N GLY A 61 2.74 3.30 -2.16
CA GLY A 61 1.93 3.03 -3.35
C GLY A 61 0.46 3.43 -3.25
N LEU A 62 0.09 4.17 -2.20
CA LEU A 62 -1.28 4.58 -1.95
C LEU A 62 -1.58 6.01 -2.39
N SER A 63 -0.56 6.82 -2.68
CA SER A 63 -0.80 8.12 -3.27
C SER A 63 -1.53 7.96 -4.61
N THR A 64 -2.69 8.60 -4.75
CA THR A 64 -3.46 8.61 -6.00
C THR A 64 -3.02 9.74 -6.93
N GLU A 65 -2.26 10.71 -6.42
CA GLU A 65 -1.86 11.92 -7.14
C GLU A 65 -0.34 12.05 -7.19
N SER A 66 0.14 12.64 -8.29
CA SER A 66 1.56 12.99 -8.40
C SER A 66 1.79 14.37 -7.80
N GLY A 67 2.90 14.55 -7.10
CA GLY A 67 3.30 15.81 -6.49
C GLY A 67 2.49 16.21 -5.26
N ASN A 68 1.80 15.25 -4.62
CA ASN A 68 1.10 15.53 -3.38
C ASN A 68 2.08 16.06 -2.32
N ALA A 69 1.71 17.14 -1.65
CA ALA A 69 2.60 17.86 -0.73
C ALA A 69 2.94 17.05 0.53
N ASN A 70 2.11 16.08 0.91
CA ASN A 70 2.33 15.25 2.09
C ASN A 70 3.07 13.96 1.76
N GLU A 71 2.96 13.48 0.53
CA GLU A 71 3.63 12.27 0.07
C GLU A 71 5.12 12.52 -0.15
N TRP A 72 5.96 11.63 0.39
CA TRP A 72 7.41 11.72 0.33
C TRP A 72 8.09 10.41 -0.10
N ILE A 73 9.32 10.56 -0.55
CA ILE A 73 10.28 9.48 -0.77
C ILE A 73 11.59 9.81 -0.07
N TYR A 74 12.37 8.79 0.31
CA TYR A 74 13.72 8.96 0.83
C TYR A 74 14.71 9.23 -0.30
N LEU A 75 15.55 10.24 -0.10
CA LEU A 75 16.67 10.57 -0.96
C LEU A 75 17.93 10.78 -0.10
N PRO A 76 19.14 10.70 -0.66
CA PRO A 76 20.34 11.14 0.05
C PRO A 76 20.24 12.61 0.44
N GLU A 77 20.77 12.99 1.60
CA GLU A 77 20.76 14.38 2.10
C GLU A 77 21.25 15.40 1.04
N GLY A 78 20.56 16.53 0.98
CA GLY A 78 20.84 17.61 0.03
C GLY A 78 20.50 17.28 -1.42
N THR A 79 19.73 16.21 -1.67
CA THR A 79 19.22 15.89 -3.02
C THR A 79 17.89 16.60 -3.27
N CYS A 80 17.01 16.67 -2.27
CA CYS A 80 15.69 17.26 -2.38
C CYS A 80 15.75 18.74 -2.81
N ASP A 81 16.70 19.50 -2.26
CA ASP A 81 16.91 20.92 -2.60
C ASP A 81 17.34 21.15 -4.05
N LYS A 82 17.83 20.10 -4.73
CA LYS A 82 18.22 20.15 -6.16
C LYS A 82 17.04 19.86 -7.09
N ILE A 83 15.89 19.45 -6.55
CA ILE A 83 14.71 19.06 -7.32
C ILE A 83 13.70 20.20 -7.27
N VAL A 84 13.23 20.64 -8.45
CA VAL A 84 12.18 21.65 -8.55
C VAL A 84 10.93 21.17 -7.81
N ASN A 85 10.40 22.01 -6.92
CA ASN A 85 9.27 21.72 -6.02
C ASN A 85 9.54 20.70 -4.91
N GLY A 86 10.77 20.20 -4.77
CA GLY A 86 11.17 19.35 -3.64
C GLY A 86 11.11 20.11 -2.32
N ARG A 87 10.59 19.46 -1.27
CA ARG A 87 10.59 20.00 0.08
C ARG A 87 10.95 18.92 1.09
N VAL A 88 11.96 19.19 1.92
CA VAL A 88 12.30 18.31 3.06
C VAL A 88 11.19 18.43 4.12
N VAL A 89 10.61 17.29 4.54
CA VAL A 89 9.44 17.28 5.46
C VAL A 89 9.73 16.81 6.89
N LYS A 90 10.88 16.18 7.12
CA LYS A 90 11.47 15.94 8.45
C LYS A 90 12.97 15.71 8.25
N LYS A 91 13.78 16.26 9.14
CA LYS A 91 15.09 15.69 9.48
C LYS A 91 14.90 14.77 10.67
#